data_AF-A0A8H5M7W9-F1
#
_entry.id   AF-A0A8H5M7W9-F1
#
_cell.length_a   1.000
_cell.length_b   1.000
_cell.length_c   1.000
_cell.angle_alpha   90.00
_cell.angle_beta   90.00
_cell.angle_gamma   90.00
#
_symmetry.space_group_name_H-M   'P 1'
#
loop_
_entity.id
_entity.type
_entity.pdbx_description
1 polymer ?
#
loop_
_entity_poly.entity_id
_entity_poly.type
_entity_poly.pdbx_seq_one_letter_code
_entity_poly.pdbx_strand_id
1 'polypeptide(L)'
;MQAQIVRNLGPAALWADNARSETAYSWSAPFDFVDAQDNPPTSCSVEECGHCKLYHPSGQYGAERNAEARVLILDHFIGGIGQPLHIEATEVGVNEIDVVCSGSKTKLHQVWAKSVFWHY
;
A
#
# COMPACT_ATOMS: atom_id res chain seq x y z
N MET A 1 1.17 16.10 11.64
CA MET A 1 0.61 15.33 12.79
C MET A 1 1.79 14.60 13.43
N GLN A 2 2.15 14.91 14.68
CA GLN A 2 3.23 14.15 15.33
C GLN A 2 2.74 12.70 15.49
N ALA A 3 3.58 11.72 15.16
CA ALA A 3 3.29 10.32 15.42
C ALA A 3 2.99 10.20 16.92
N GLN A 4 1.70 10.18 17.27
CA GLN A 4 1.30 9.76 18.60
C GLN A 4 1.85 8.36 18.73
N ILE A 5 2.72 8.15 19.71
CA ILE A 5 3.32 6.85 20.01
C ILE A 5 2.18 5.95 20.46
N VAL A 6 1.48 5.34 19.50
CA VAL A 6 0.65 4.19 19.75
C VAL A 6 1.64 3.07 20.08
N ARG A 7 1.61 2.56 21.31
CA ARG A 7 2.48 1.43 21.73
C ARG A 7 2.01 0.09 21.14
N ASN A 8 1.37 0.12 19.97
CA ASN A 8 0.82 -1.02 19.27
C ASN A 8 0.98 -0.78 17.77
N LEU A 9 1.54 -1.75 17.08
CA LEU A 9 1.79 -1.70 15.65
C LEU A 9 0.48 -1.56 14.84
N GLY A 10 -0.59 -2.24 15.22
CA GLY A 10 -1.85 -2.25 14.47
C GLY A 10 -2.40 -0.85 14.15
N PRO A 11 -2.71 0.00 15.15
CA PRO A 11 -3.16 1.37 14.87
C PRO A 11 -2.03 2.29 14.39
N ALA A 12 -0.76 1.97 14.68
CA ALA A 12 0.37 2.77 14.22
C ALA A 12 0.62 2.63 12.71
N ALA A 13 0.30 1.48 12.11
CA ALA A 13 0.41 1.24 10.68
C ALA A 13 -0.37 2.25 9.84
N LEU A 14 -1.49 2.79 10.35
CA LEU A 14 -2.32 3.79 9.66
C LEU A 14 -1.65 5.16 9.51
N TRP A 15 -0.55 5.41 10.23
CA TRP A 15 0.20 6.65 10.09
C TRP A 15 0.78 6.80 8.67
N ALA A 16 1.24 5.70 8.06
CA ALA A 16 1.92 5.73 6.76
C ALA A 16 1.02 6.24 5.61
N ASP A 17 -0.29 5.93 5.65
CA ASP A 17 -1.30 6.43 4.70
C ASP A 17 -1.32 7.96 4.60
N ASN A 18 -1.08 8.63 5.72
CA ASN A 18 -1.03 10.09 5.81
C ASN A 18 0.38 10.59 5.50
N ALA A 19 1.40 9.94 6.06
CA ALA A 19 2.79 10.34 5.92
C ALA A 19 3.20 10.44 4.45
N ARG A 20 2.82 9.49 3.59
CA ARG A 20 3.16 9.49 2.16
C ARG A 20 2.75 10.76 1.39
N SER A 21 1.82 11.55 1.92
CA SER A 21 1.39 12.83 1.34
C SER A 21 2.16 14.04 1.89
N GLU A 22 2.92 13.87 2.98
CA GLU A 22 3.75 14.91 3.56
C GLU A 22 5.08 15.00 2.80
N THR A 23 5.57 16.21 2.52
CA THR A 23 6.84 16.43 1.78
C THR A 23 8.02 15.69 2.41
N ALA A 24 8.04 15.53 3.74
CA ALA A 24 9.10 14.82 4.46
C ALA A 24 9.09 13.30 4.22
N TYR A 25 7.94 12.72 3.88
CA TYR A 25 7.74 11.28 3.72
C TYR A 25 7.20 10.87 2.33
N SER A 26 7.11 11.79 1.37
CA SER A 26 6.64 11.50 -0.01
C SER A 26 7.46 10.41 -0.72
N TRP A 27 8.71 10.21 -0.31
CA TRP A 27 9.56 9.12 -0.76
C TRP A 27 9.00 7.73 -0.43
N SER A 28 8.08 7.62 0.54
CA SER A 28 7.51 6.36 1.00
C SER A 28 6.29 5.90 0.21
N ALA A 29 5.63 6.76 -0.56
CA ALA A 29 4.41 6.43 -1.31
C ALA A 29 4.53 5.17 -2.21
N PRO A 30 5.68 4.93 -2.88
CA PRO A 30 5.83 3.72 -3.69
C PRO A 30 5.96 2.41 -2.89
N PHE A 31 6.03 2.47 -1.54
CA PHE A 31 6.08 1.27 -0.69
C PHE A 31 4.69 0.81 -0.24
N ASP A 32 3.60 1.35 -0.78
CA ASP A 32 2.25 0.91 -0.41
C ASP A 32 1.75 -0.26 -1.27
N PHE A 33 2.42 -0.53 -2.40
CA PHE A 33 1.99 -1.50 -3.40
C PHE A 33 3.18 -2.11 -4.15
N VAL A 34 2.92 -3.21 -4.86
CA VAL A 34 3.81 -3.87 -5.81
C VAL A 34 3.03 -4.04 -7.11
N ASP A 35 3.45 -3.35 -8.17
CA ASP A 35 2.78 -3.43 -9.47
C ASP A 35 3.20 -4.70 -10.22
N ALA A 36 2.52 -5.82 -9.97
CA ALA A 36 2.70 -7.05 -10.72
C ALA A 36 2.33 -6.83 -12.20
N GLN A 37 3.28 -7.09 -13.10
CA GLN A 37 3.12 -6.91 -14.55
C GLN A 37 2.73 -8.24 -15.20
N ASP A 38 1.52 -8.71 -14.91
CA ASP A 38 0.97 -9.98 -15.40
C ASP A 38 -0.29 -9.75 -16.26
N ASN A 39 -1.18 -10.74 -16.38
CA ASN A 39 -2.33 -10.68 -17.28
C ASN A 39 -3.59 -11.31 -16.66
N PRO A 40 -4.11 -10.73 -15.56
CA PRO A 40 -5.36 -11.16 -14.98
C PRO A 40 -6.52 -10.99 -16.00
N PRO A 41 -7.52 -11.88 -15.98
CA PRO A 41 -7.70 -13.01 -15.06
C PRO A 41 -6.99 -14.29 -15.54
N THR A 42 -6.26 -14.26 -16.65
CA THR A 42 -5.76 -15.47 -17.33
C THR A 42 -4.47 -16.02 -16.75
N SER A 43 -3.61 -15.15 -16.22
CA SER A 43 -2.37 -15.54 -15.55
C SER A 43 -1.98 -14.47 -14.53
N CYS A 44 -1.70 -14.90 -13.29
CA CYS A 44 -1.24 -14.03 -12.23
C CYS A 44 0.14 -14.47 -11.74
N SER A 45 1.10 -13.54 -11.65
CA SER A 45 2.46 -13.82 -11.20
C SER A 45 3.17 -12.54 -10.78
N VAL A 46 3.87 -12.61 -9.64
CA VAL A 46 4.83 -11.58 -9.24
C VAL A 46 6.22 -12.07 -9.65
N GLU A 47 6.80 -11.43 -10.66
CA GLU A 47 8.24 -11.53 -10.90
C GLU A 47 8.96 -10.49 -10.04
N GLU A 48 10.18 -10.79 -9.57
CA GLU A 48 11.04 -9.77 -8.93
C GLU A 48 11.29 -8.64 -9.94
N CYS A 49 10.41 -7.66 -9.93
CA CYS A 49 10.42 -6.58 -10.89
C CYS A 49 11.64 -5.70 -10.62
N GLY A 50 12.56 -5.64 -11.58
CA GLY A 50 13.79 -4.84 -11.48
C GLY A 50 13.57 -3.34 -11.26
N HIS A 51 12.33 -2.84 -11.37
CA HIS A 51 11.91 -1.48 -11.05
C HIS A 51 10.89 -1.37 -9.90
N CYS A 52 10.42 -2.48 -9.33
CA CYS A 52 9.59 -2.40 -8.14
C CYS A 52 10.44 -1.98 -6.97
N LYS A 53 10.00 -0.94 -6.29
CA LYS A 53 10.59 -0.49 -5.03
C LYS A 53 10.12 -1.43 -3.93
N LEU A 54 10.54 -2.70 -3.98
CA LEU A 54 10.45 -3.55 -2.80
C LEU A 54 11.29 -2.89 -1.71
N TYR A 55 10.74 -2.86 -0.49
CA TYR A 55 11.43 -2.27 0.64
C TYR A 55 12.81 -2.91 0.80
N HIS A 56 13.86 -2.18 0.43
CA HIS A 56 15.22 -2.69 0.51
C HIS A 56 15.88 -2.11 1.77
N PRO A 57 16.24 -2.95 2.76
CA PRO A 57 16.79 -2.47 4.03
C PRO A 57 18.06 -1.64 3.88
N SER A 58 18.81 -1.87 2.80
CA SER A 58 20.08 -1.23 2.46
C SER A 58 20.01 -0.16 1.35
N GLY A 59 18.84 0.05 0.73
CA GLY A 59 18.72 0.92 -0.44
C GLY A 59 18.56 2.39 -0.07
N GLN A 60 19.54 3.22 -0.47
CA GLN A 60 19.49 4.61 -0.99
C GLN A 60 18.42 5.64 -0.52
N TYR A 61 17.66 5.41 0.55
CA TYR A 61 16.69 6.36 1.09
C TYR A 61 17.25 7.08 2.31
N GLY A 62 18.49 7.58 2.20
CA GLY A 62 19.13 8.48 3.18
C GLY A 62 19.34 7.86 4.57
N ALA A 63 20.59 7.75 4.99
CA ALA A 63 20.96 7.34 6.35
C ALA A 63 20.43 8.26 7.47
N GLU A 64 19.76 9.36 7.12
CA GLU A 64 19.24 10.40 8.04
C GLU A 64 17.72 10.36 8.25
N ARG A 65 17.00 9.32 7.79
CA ARG A 65 15.55 9.22 8.04
C ARG A 65 15.24 8.46 9.33
N ASN A 66 14.39 9.09 10.15
CA ASN A 66 13.91 8.64 11.45
C ASN A 66 13.60 7.12 11.46
N ALA A 67 14.32 6.35 12.27
CA ALA A 67 14.20 4.89 12.32
C ALA A 67 12.78 4.44 12.64
N GLU A 68 12.04 5.23 13.43
CA GLU A 68 10.62 5.01 13.72
C GLU A 68 9.76 5.04 12.46
N ALA A 69 9.96 6.03 11.58
CA ALA A 69 9.20 6.14 10.34
C ALA A 69 9.42 4.91 9.44
N ARG A 70 10.65 4.38 9.39
CA ARG A 70 10.95 3.17 8.61
C ARG A 70 10.21 1.94 9.14
N VAL A 71 10.16 1.76 10.46
CA VAL A 71 9.43 0.66 11.08
C VAL A 71 7.93 0.78 10.79
N LEU A 72 7.36 1.97 10.91
CA LEU A 72 5.93 2.20 10.65
C LEU A 72 5.57 2.01 9.17
N ILE A 73 6.43 2.43 8.25
CA ILE A 73 6.24 2.20 6.80
C ILE A 73 6.32 0.70 6.48
N LEU A 74 7.26 -0.02 7.07
CA LEU A 74 7.38 -1.47 6.89
C LEU A 74 6.16 -2.22 7.45
N ASP A 75 5.72 -1.84 8.65
CA ASP A 75 4.53 -2.40 9.30
C ASP A 75 3.27 -2.19 8.44
N HIS A 76 3.10 -0.98 7.89
CA HIS A 76 2.03 -0.68 6.94
C HIS A 76 2.13 -1.54 5.67
N PHE A 77 3.31 -1.63 5.06
CA PHE A 77 3.52 -2.41 3.84
C PHE A 77 3.20 -3.90 4.03
N ILE A 78 3.62 -4.49 5.16
CA ILE A 78 3.33 -5.90 5.48
C ILE A 78 1.82 -6.13 5.61
N GLY A 79 1.07 -5.19 6.17
CA GLY A 79 -0.39 -5.24 6.16
C GLY A 79 -0.98 -5.10 4.75
N GLY A 80 -0.42 -4.18 3.95
CA GLY A 80 -0.86 -3.89 2.58
C GLY A 80 -0.68 -5.03 1.60
N ILE A 81 0.39 -5.84 1.70
CA ILE A 81 0.62 -6.95 0.74
C ILE A 81 -0.41 -8.08 0.87
N GLY A 82 -1.18 -8.12 1.97
CA GLY A 82 -2.35 -9.00 2.09
C GLY A 82 -3.56 -8.56 1.26
N GLN A 83 -3.50 -7.36 0.67
CA GLN A 83 -4.47 -6.77 -0.23
C GLN A 83 -4.07 -7.12 -1.69
N PRO A 84 -4.74 -8.05 -2.40
CA PRO A 84 -4.37 -8.49 -3.75
C PRO A 84 -4.24 -7.35 -4.77
N LEU A 85 -5.06 -6.31 -4.66
CA LEU A 85 -5.07 -5.13 -5.53
C LEU A 85 -3.99 -4.11 -5.16
N HIS A 86 -3.28 -4.29 -4.04
CA HIS A 86 -2.00 -3.62 -3.80
C HIS A 86 -0.85 -4.39 -4.47
N ILE A 87 -1.09 -5.56 -5.04
CA ILE A 87 -0.09 -6.43 -5.67
C ILE A 87 -0.41 -6.62 -7.17
N GLU A 88 -0.97 -5.60 -7.82
CA GLU A 88 -1.50 -5.68 -9.18
C GLU A 88 -1.29 -4.35 -9.91
N ALA A 89 -0.75 -4.37 -11.12
CA ALA A 89 -0.53 -3.17 -11.92
C ALA A 89 -1.76 -2.74 -12.74
N THR A 90 -2.59 -3.69 -13.14
CA THR A 90 -3.74 -3.50 -14.04
C THR A 90 -4.60 -2.34 -13.55
N GLU A 91 -4.85 -1.35 -14.41
CA GLU A 91 -5.73 -0.21 -14.13
C GLU A 91 -5.37 0.55 -12.82
N VAL A 92 -4.06 0.66 -12.54
CA VAL A 92 -3.48 1.30 -11.35
C VAL A 92 -3.96 0.63 -10.06
N GLY A 93 -3.69 -0.68 -9.93
CA GLY A 93 -4.26 -1.51 -8.88
C GLY A 93 -5.79 -1.46 -8.90
N VAL A 94 -6.38 -1.44 -10.09
CA VAL A 94 -7.82 -1.32 -10.38
C VAL A 94 -8.51 -0.12 -9.72
N ASN A 95 -7.80 0.99 -9.52
CA ASN A 95 -8.38 2.26 -9.12
C ASN A 95 -9.17 2.93 -10.26
N GLU A 96 -8.94 2.53 -11.51
CA GLU A 96 -9.65 3.10 -12.67
C GLU A 96 -10.95 2.35 -13.01
N ILE A 97 -11.14 1.13 -12.50
CA ILE A 97 -12.35 0.31 -12.73
C ILE A 97 -13.52 0.78 -11.86
N ASP A 98 -14.54 1.37 -12.49
CA ASP A 98 -15.80 1.74 -11.85
C ASP A 98 -16.71 0.52 -11.60
N VAL A 99 -17.27 0.43 -10.39
CA VAL A 99 -18.21 -0.62 -9.98
C VAL A 99 -19.36 -0.03 -9.17
N VAL A 100 -20.43 -0.82 -9.02
CA VAL A 100 -21.53 -0.52 -8.09
C VAL A 100 -21.49 -1.54 -6.96
N CYS A 101 -21.28 -1.08 -5.73
CA CYS A 101 -21.31 -1.91 -4.52
C CYS A 101 -22.48 -1.46 -3.64
N SER A 102 -23.39 -2.38 -3.30
CA SER A 102 -24.58 -2.10 -2.47
C SER A 102 -25.38 -0.87 -2.94
N GLY A 103 -25.52 -0.73 -4.27
CA GLY A 103 -26.24 0.38 -4.91
C GLY A 103 -25.47 1.69 -5.05
N SER A 104 -24.24 1.79 -4.53
CA SER A 104 -23.39 3.00 -4.62
C SER A 104 -22.27 2.84 -5.65
N LYS A 105 -22.03 3.87 -6.47
CA LYS A 105 -20.89 3.91 -7.40
C LYS A 105 -19.59 4.10 -6.63
N THR A 106 -18.57 3.31 -6.95
CA THR A 106 -17.24 3.34 -6.33
C THR A 106 -16.20 2.72 -7.28
N LYS A 107 -14.94 2.64 -6.85
CA LYS A 107 -13.86 1.96 -7.59
C LYS A 107 -13.64 0.55 -7.04
N LEU A 108 -13.26 -0.40 -7.88
CA LEU A 108 -13.03 -1.78 -7.47
C LEU A 108 -12.02 -1.88 -6.31
N HIS A 109 -10.94 -1.10 -6.39
CA HIS A 109 -9.94 -1.00 -5.31
C HIS A 109 -10.55 -0.61 -3.96
N GLN A 110 -11.50 0.33 -3.95
CA GLN A 110 -12.14 0.81 -2.72
C GLN A 110 -13.08 -0.23 -2.11
N VAL A 111 -13.74 -1.06 -2.92
CA VAL A 111 -14.57 -2.17 -2.45
C VAL A 111 -13.73 -3.18 -1.70
N TRP A 112 -12.56 -3.52 -2.22
CA TRP A 112 -11.67 -4.48 -1.56
C TRP A 112 -11.07 -3.89 -0.28
N ALA A 113 -10.56 -2.65 -0.35
CA ALA A 113 -9.94 -1.97 0.79
C ALA A 113 -10.91 -1.70 1.96
N LYS A 114 -12.20 -1.45 1.67
CA LYS A 114 -13.19 -1.08 2.69
C LYS A 114 -14.23 -2.17 2.86
N SER A 115 -14.93 -2.58 1.81
CA SER A 115 -16.18 -3.33 1.95
C SER A 115 -16.00 -4.81 2.28
N VAL A 116 -14.95 -5.48 1.78
CA VAL A 116 -14.77 -6.94 1.98
C VAL A 116 -14.59 -7.31 3.46
N PHE A 117 -13.98 -6.45 4.26
CA PHE A 117 -13.78 -6.69 5.70
C PHE A 117 -14.97 -6.25 6.57
N TRP A 118 -15.88 -5.41 6.05
CA TRP A 118 -16.98 -4.80 6.81
C TRP A 118 -18.38 -5.35 6.43
N HIS A 119 -18.49 -6.47 5.70
CA HIS A 119 -19.77 -7.07 5.29
C HIS A 119 -20.07 -8.39 6.03
N TYR A 120 -20.15 -8.33 7.36
CA TYR A 120 -20.83 -9.33 8.21
C TYR A 120 -21.96 -8.65 8.99
#